data_AF-A0A7W7HGN5-F1
#
_entry.id   AF-A0A7W7HGN5-F1
#
_cell.length_a   1.000
_cell.length_b   1.000
_cell.length_c   1.000
_cell.angle_alpha   90.00
_cell.angle_beta   90.00
_cell.angle_gamma   90.00
#
_symmetry.space_group_name_H-M   'P 1'
#
loop_
_entity.id
_entity.type
_entity.pdbx_description
1 polymer ?
#
loop_
_entity_poly.entity_id
_entity_poly.type
_entity_poly.pdbx_seq_one_letter_code
_entity_poly.pdbx_strand_id
1 'polypeptide(L)'
;MADAELIDRLIEEAAHASDWRSGSVRRGHLPLFNYWGPVICLTSAGDVVRNDEEDGPLRPADPAERAFALARAAELYPELVHLRPPRPPVATTCGRCHGQGRLALSQGSVVPWSNRSGPRGFVYCPDCDSLGWTVTGPV
;
A
#
# COMPACT_ATOMS: atom_id res chain seq x y z
N MET A 1 16.54 -12.29 8.72
CA MET A 1 16.31 -13.59 8.04
C MET A 1 14.84 -14.02 8.07
N ALA A 2 14.02 -13.61 9.06
CA ALA A 2 12.60 -13.97 9.12
C ALA A 2 11.72 -13.33 8.01
N ASP A 3 12.05 -12.13 7.54
CA ASP A 3 11.17 -11.40 6.62
C ASP A 3 11.13 -11.99 5.20
N ALA A 4 12.25 -12.50 4.68
CA ALA A 4 12.30 -13.09 3.34
C ALA A 4 11.44 -14.36 3.26
N GLU A 5 11.60 -15.27 4.23
CA GLU A 5 10.79 -16.50 4.31
C GLU A 5 9.31 -16.19 4.54
N LEU A 6 9.01 -15.18 5.36
CA LEU A 6 7.64 -14.69 5.56
C LEU A 6 7.05 -14.17 4.24
N ILE A 7 7.78 -13.33 3.51
CA ILE A 7 7.33 -12.77 2.24
C ILE A 7 7.14 -13.89 1.20
N ASP A 8 8.04 -14.86 1.13
CA ASP A 8 7.92 -16.02 0.23
C ASP A 8 6.66 -16.84 0.53
N ARG A 9 6.37 -17.12 1.81
CA ARG A 9 5.11 -17.78 2.21
C ARG A 9 3.89 -16.96 1.78
N LEU A 10 3.91 -15.65 1.99
CA LEU A 10 2.81 -14.77 1.58
C LEU A 10 2.64 -14.70 0.06
N ILE A 11 3.71 -14.85 -0.72
CA ILE A 11 3.64 -14.96 -2.19
C ILE A 11 2.89 -16.22 -2.59
N GLU A 12 3.19 -17.36 -1.96
CA GLU A 12 2.47 -18.62 -2.21
C GLU A 12 0.99 -18.51 -1.82
N GLU A 13 0.70 -17.93 -0.65
CA GLU A 13 -0.68 -17.68 -0.22
C GLU A 13 -1.43 -16.76 -1.19
N ALA A 14 -0.80 -15.69 -1.66
CA ALA A 14 -1.37 -14.76 -2.62
C ALA A 14 -1.65 -15.43 -3.97
N ALA A 15 -0.84 -16.41 -4.39
CA ALA A 15 -1.04 -17.16 -5.63
C ALA A 15 -2.35 -17.96 -5.63
N HIS A 16 -2.83 -18.31 -4.44
CA HIS A 16 -4.07 -19.06 -4.22
C HIS A 16 -5.23 -18.19 -3.73
N ALA A 17 -5.06 -16.86 -3.66
CA ALA A 17 -6.12 -15.97 -3.23
C ALA A 17 -7.30 -15.95 -4.22
N SER A 18 -8.53 -15.87 -3.69
CA SER A 18 -9.76 -15.76 -4.50
C SER A 18 -10.03 -14.36 -5.06
N ASP A 19 -9.10 -13.43 -4.86
CA ASP A 19 -9.18 -12.04 -5.31
C ASP A 19 -8.12 -11.73 -6.40
N TRP A 20 -7.96 -10.45 -6.73
CA TRP A 20 -7.07 -9.97 -7.78
C TRP A 20 -5.60 -10.35 -7.59
N ARG A 21 -5.18 -10.72 -6.37
CA ARG A 21 -3.78 -11.04 -6.08
C ARG A 21 -3.30 -12.27 -6.84
N SER A 22 -4.09 -13.33 -6.95
CA SER A 22 -3.67 -14.56 -7.62
C SER A 22 -3.29 -14.34 -9.08
N GLY A 23 -4.01 -13.45 -9.78
CA GLY A 23 -3.68 -13.05 -11.15
C GLY A 23 -2.52 -12.06 -11.27
N SER A 24 -2.03 -11.50 -10.16
CA SER A 24 -0.96 -10.49 -10.13
C SER A 24 0.34 -11.01 -9.52
N VAL A 25 0.37 -12.25 -9.01
CA VAL A 25 1.55 -12.84 -8.40
C VAL A 25 2.62 -13.12 -9.45
N ARG A 26 3.85 -12.75 -9.12
CA ARG A 26 5.05 -13.13 -9.87
C ARG A 26 6.03 -13.78 -8.91
N ARG A 27 6.89 -14.66 -9.43
CA ARG A 27 7.91 -15.34 -8.64
C ARG A 27 8.76 -14.32 -7.86
N GLY A 28 8.80 -14.44 -6.53
CA GLY A 28 9.57 -13.54 -5.65
C GLY A 28 8.97 -12.14 -5.43
N HIS A 29 7.71 -11.92 -5.84
CA HIS A 29 7.05 -10.61 -5.78
C HIS A 29 5.63 -10.72 -5.22
N LEU A 30 5.45 -10.21 -3.99
CA LEU A 30 4.18 -10.17 -3.30
C LEU A 30 3.35 -8.98 -3.80
N PRO A 31 2.19 -9.18 -4.47
CA PRO A 31 1.36 -8.05 -4.90
C PRO A 31 0.73 -7.33 -3.70
N LEU A 32 0.89 -6.00 -3.70
CA LEU A 32 0.40 -5.11 -2.65
C LEU A 32 -0.73 -4.19 -3.12
N PHE A 33 -0.70 -3.82 -4.40
CA PHE A 33 -1.74 -2.97 -4.97
C PHE A 33 -1.81 -3.07 -6.50
N ASN A 34 -3.02 -3.01 -7.06
CA ASN A 34 -3.28 -3.02 -8.50
C ASN A 34 -3.98 -1.72 -8.93
N TYR A 35 -3.34 -0.97 -9.83
CA TYR A 35 -3.80 0.28 -10.45
C TYR A 35 -4.57 0.04 -11.76
N TRP A 36 -5.40 -1.01 -11.83
CA TRP A 36 -6.08 -1.45 -13.05
C TRP A 36 -5.11 -1.67 -14.23
N GLY A 37 -4.02 -2.37 -13.96
CA GLY A 37 -2.95 -2.63 -14.91
C GLY A 37 -1.61 -2.68 -14.19
N PRO A 38 -1.02 -1.54 -13.81
CA PRO A 38 0.21 -1.53 -13.03
C PRO A 38 0.04 -2.18 -11.66
N VAL A 39 1.01 -2.99 -11.25
CA VAL A 39 1.01 -3.65 -9.94
C VAL A 39 2.23 -3.23 -9.13
N ILE A 40 2.00 -2.83 -7.89
CA ILE A 40 3.07 -2.59 -6.91
C ILE A 40 3.29 -3.87 -6.13
N CYS A 41 4.54 -4.30 -6.02
CA CYS A 41 4.95 -5.53 -5.35
C CYS A 41 6.03 -5.27 -4.30
N LEU A 42 6.08 -6.15 -3.30
CA LEU A 42 7.18 -6.28 -2.35
C LEU A 42 8.03 -7.50 -2.72
N THR A 43 9.35 -7.33 -2.83
CA THR A 43 10.28 -8.43 -3.05
C THR A 43 10.62 -9.11 -1.72
N SER A 44 11.09 -10.36 -1.76
CA SER A 44 11.60 -11.05 -0.56
C SER A 44 12.83 -10.38 0.07
N ALA A 45 13.50 -9.47 -0.67
CA ALA A 45 14.57 -8.63 -0.15
C ALA A 45 14.05 -7.40 0.63
N GLY A 46 12.73 -7.14 0.61
CA GLY A 46 12.11 -5.98 1.24
C GLY A 46 12.04 -4.73 0.35
N ASP A 47 12.38 -4.85 -0.94
CA ASP A 47 12.30 -3.76 -1.89
C ASP A 47 10.88 -3.63 -2.45
N VAL A 48 10.46 -2.38 -2.70
CA VAL A 48 9.21 -2.10 -3.38
C VAL A 48 9.50 -1.82 -4.84
N VAL A 49 8.84 -2.58 -5.70
CA VAL A 49 8.94 -2.46 -7.16
C VAL A 49 7.57 -2.26 -7.76
N ARG A 50 7.54 -1.62 -8.93
CA ARG A 50 6.34 -1.43 -9.71
C ARG A 50 6.50 -2.08 -11.07
N ASN A 51 5.46 -2.80 -11.46
CA ASN A 51 5.28 -3.37 -12.77
C ASN A 51 4.32 -2.48 -13.56
N ASP A 52 4.81 -1.69 -14.52
CA ASP A 52 3.94 -0.79 -15.30
C ASP A 52 3.24 -1.51 -16.47
N GLU A 53 3.79 -2.63 -16.95
CA GLU A 53 3.27 -3.41 -18.07
C GLU A 53 3.18 -4.90 -17.69
N GLU A 54 2.16 -5.63 -18.16
CA GLU A 54 1.91 -7.03 -17.78
C GLU A 54 3.09 -7.97 -18.03
N ASP A 55 4.00 -7.64 -18.95
CA ASP A 55 5.23 -8.38 -19.25
C ASP A 55 6.50 -7.49 -19.20
N GLY A 56 6.38 -6.25 -18.75
CA GLY A 56 7.48 -5.28 -18.75
C GLY A 56 8.49 -5.46 -17.61
N PRO A 57 9.63 -4.75 -17.69
CA PRO A 57 10.62 -4.76 -16.63
C PRO A 57 10.04 -4.12 -15.36
N LEU A 58 10.38 -4.71 -14.22
CA LEU A 58 10.10 -4.11 -12.92
C LEU A 58 11.01 -2.90 -12.71
N ARG A 59 10.42 -1.80 -12.27
CA ARG A 59 11.18 -0.62 -11.83
C ARG A 59 11.13 -0.46 -10.31
N PRO A 60 12.15 0.14 -9.69
CA PRO A 60 12.05 0.59 -8.31
C PRO A 60 10.87 1.56 -8.14
N ALA A 61 10.17 1.43 -7.01
CA ALA A 61 9.17 2.40 -6.60
C ALA A 61 9.85 3.71 -6.17
N ASP A 62 9.21 4.84 -6.49
CA ASP A 62 9.63 6.13 -5.94
C ASP A 62 9.34 6.22 -4.43
N PRO A 63 9.83 7.24 -3.71
CA PRO A 63 9.62 7.33 -2.26
C PRO A 63 8.15 7.34 -1.81
N ALA A 64 7.26 7.97 -2.57
CA ALA A 64 5.83 8.04 -2.25
C ALA A 64 5.15 6.70 -2.53
N GLU A 65 5.43 6.09 -3.67
CA GLU A 65 4.98 4.74 -4.02
C GLU A 65 5.45 3.72 -2.98
N ARG A 66 6.70 3.81 -2.52
CA ARG A 66 7.25 2.94 -1.48
C ARG A 66 6.52 3.14 -0.15
N ALA A 67 6.32 4.38 0.29
CA ALA A 67 5.59 4.67 1.52
C ALA A 67 4.16 4.11 1.48
N PHE A 68 3.46 4.35 0.36
CA PHE A 68 2.15 3.80 0.08
C PHE A 68 2.13 2.27 0.12
N ALA A 69 3.05 1.62 -0.60
CA ALA A 69 3.14 0.17 -0.66
C ALA A 69 3.33 -0.45 0.72
N LEU A 70 4.21 0.10 1.55
CA LEU A 70 4.47 -0.41 2.89
C LEU A 70 3.28 -0.18 3.84
N ALA A 71 2.57 0.93 3.70
CA ALA A 71 1.29 1.12 4.39
C ALA A 71 0.27 0.05 3.98
N ARG A 72 0.20 -0.27 2.68
CA ARG A 72 -0.68 -1.31 2.13
C ARG A 72 -0.28 -2.72 2.56
N ALA A 73 1.01 -3.02 2.64
CA ALA A 73 1.52 -4.31 3.10
C ALA A 73 1.03 -4.59 4.53
N ALA A 74 1.16 -3.62 5.43
CA ALA A 74 0.70 -3.72 6.81
C ALA A 74 -0.83 -3.88 6.94
N GLU A 75 -1.60 -3.34 6.00
CA GLU A 75 -3.07 -3.47 5.99
C GLU A 75 -3.54 -4.80 5.38
N LEU A 76 -2.88 -5.30 4.34
CA LEU A 76 -3.22 -6.55 3.66
C LEU A 76 -2.70 -7.79 4.40
N TYR A 77 -1.52 -7.68 5.01
CA TYR A 77 -0.79 -8.75 5.65
C TYR A 77 -0.37 -8.29 7.05
N PRO A 78 -1.15 -8.59 8.11
CA PRO A 78 -0.87 -8.11 9.47
C PRO A 78 0.54 -8.46 9.97
N GLU A 79 1.12 -9.57 9.51
CA GLU A 79 2.49 -9.98 9.84
C GLU A 79 3.56 -9.03 9.28
N LEU A 80 3.22 -8.16 8.33
CA LEU A 80 4.11 -7.15 7.74
C LEU A 80 3.93 -5.76 8.38
N VAL A 81 3.21 -5.66 9.51
CA VAL A 81 2.94 -4.36 10.17
C VAL A 81 4.22 -3.61 10.54
N HIS A 82 5.30 -4.32 10.87
CA HIS A 82 6.60 -3.74 11.19
C HIS A 82 7.29 -3.08 10.00
N LEU A 83 6.90 -3.40 8.77
CA LEU A 83 7.41 -2.75 7.57
C LEU A 83 6.76 -1.38 7.32
N ARG A 84 5.64 -1.08 7.99
CA ARG A 84 4.99 0.22 7.87
C ARG A 84 5.95 1.32 8.34
N PRO A 85 6.12 2.42 7.57
CA PRO A 85 6.98 3.51 7.99
C PRO A 85 6.56 4.04 9.37
N PRO A 86 7.49 4.12 10.35
CA PRO A 86 7.18 4.64 11.66
C PRO A 86 6.79 6.11 11.54
N ARG A 87 5.80 6.55 12.30
CA ARG A 87 5.38 7.96 12.33
C ARG A 87 6.52 8.81 12.94
N PRO A 88 7.10 9.77 12.19
CA PRO A 88 8.11 10.67 12.73
C PRO A 88 7.52 11.56 13.85
N PRO A 89 8.32 11.97 14.85
CA PRO A 89 7.87 12.87 15.92
C PRO A 89 7.37 14.22 15.40
N VAL A 90 7.93 14.69 14.29
CA VAL A 90 7.56 15.97 13.64
C VAL A 90 6.34 15.86 12.72
N ALA A 91 5.80 14.64 12.53
CA ALA A 91 4.72 14.42 11.59
C ALA A 91 3.37 14.88 12.14
N THR A 92 2.68 15.69 11.35
CA THR A 92 1.32 16.13 11.67
C THR A 92 0.32 15.10 11.15
N THR A 93 -0.82 14.96 11.84
CA THR A 93 -1.91 14.14 11.34
C THR A 93 -2.42 14.74 10.03
N CYS A 94 -2.57 13.94 8.98
CA CYS A 94 -2.98 14.43 7.67
C CYS A 94 -4.35 15.14 7.77
N GLY A 95 -4.40 16.42 7.39
CA GLY A 95 -5.62 17.23 7.47
C GLY A 95 -6.73 16.76 6.52
N ARG A 96 -6.38 16.07 5.43
CA ARG A 96 -7.34 15.60 4.41
C ARG A 96 -8.04 14.30 4.82
N CYS A 97 -7.29 13.31 5.31
CA CYS A 97 -7.84 12.02 5.72
C CYS A 97 -8.02 11.84 7.24
N HIS A 98 -7.64 12.85 8.03
CA HIS A 98 -7.71 12.82 9.50
C HIS A 98 -7.07 11.56 10.12
N GLY A 99 -5.90 11.16 9.63
CA GLY A 99 -5.18 10.01 10.18
C GLY A 99 -5.54 8.65 9.59
N GLN A 100 -6.55 8.58 8.72
CA GLN A 100 -7.09 7.29 8.26
C GLN A 100 -6.32 6.69 7.09
N GLY A 101 -5.49 7.47 6.38
CA GLY A 101 -4.79 7.01 5.16
C GLY A 101 -5.71 6.77 3.95
N ARG A 102 -7.02 6.95 4.12
CA ARG A 102 -8.07 6.74 3.12
C ARG A 102 -9.10 7.85 3.16
N LEU A 103 -9.77 8.06 2.04
CA LEU A 103 -10.84 9.01 1.85
C LEU A 103 -12.09 8.27 1.35
N ALA A 104 -13.25 8.68 1.85
CA ALA A 104 -14.51 8.07 1.47
C ALA A 104 -14.98 8.62 0.11
N LEU A 105 -15.56 7.76 -0.73
CA LEU A 105 -16.21 8.19 -1.97
C LEU A 105 -17.71 8.37 -1.73
N SER A 106 -18.22 9.60 -1.88
CA SER A 106 -19.64 9.91 -1.75
C SER A 106 -20.12 10.68 -2.97
N GLN A 107 -21.09 10.12 -3.71
CA GLN A 107 -21.73 10.76 -4.87
C GLN A 107 -20.73 11.36 -5.88
N GLY A 108 -19.66 10.62 -6.22
CA GLY A 108 -18.62 11.08 -7.15
C GLY A 108 -17.63 12.09 -6.57
N SER A 109 -17.74 12.43 -5.29
CA SER A 109 -16.81 13.31 -4.57
C SER A 109 -16.00 12.54 -3.52
N VAL A 110 -14.79 13.03 -3.26
CA VAL A 110 -13.93 12.51 -2.20
C VAL A 110 -14.16 13.32 -0.93
N VAL A 111 -14.61 12.67 0.14
CA VAL A 111 -14.87 13.29 1.44
C VAL A 111 -14.01 12.67 2.54
N PRO A 112 -13.71 13.38 3.63
CA PRO A 112 -13.03 12.78 4.76
C PRO A 112 -13.80 11.57 5.30
N TRP A 113 -13.05 10.55 5.73
CA TRP A 113 -13.65 9.32 6.26
C TRP A 113 -14.48 9.63 7.51
N SER A 114 -15.74 9.18 7.54
CA SER A 114 -16.60 9.29 8.73
C SER A 114 -17.09 7.92 9.16
N ASN A 115 -17.06 7.68 10.47
CA ASN A 115 -17.28 6.38 11.10
C ASN A 115 -18.75 5.94 11.10
N ARG A 116 -19.64 6.71 10.45
CA ARG A 116 -21.09 6.47 10.41
C ARG A 116 -21.41 5.82 9.08
N SER A 117 -21.73 4.53 9.12
CA SER A 117 -22.38 3.80 8.02
C SER A 117 -21.89 4.24 6.63
N GLY A 118 -20.57 4.18 6.45
CA GLY A 118 -19.86 4.86 5.38
C GLY A 118 -20.00 4.16 4.02
N PRO A 119 -19.66 4.87 2.92
CA PRO A 119 -19.85 4.40 1.55
C PRO A 119 -19.08 3.11 1.25
N ARG A 120 -19.62 2.30 0.32
CA ARG A 120 -18.99 1.03 -0.12
C ARG A 120 -17.63 1.22 -0.83
N GLY A 121 -17.27 2.45 -1.19
CA GLY A 121 -16.06 2.78 -1.94
C GLY A 121 -15.18 3.81 -1.23
N PHE A 122 -13.87 3.66 -1.41
CA PHE A 122 -12.84 4.55 -0.86
C PHE A 122 -11.71 4.72 -1.85
N VAL A 123 -10.92 5.77 -1.66
CA VAL A 123 -9.63 5.96 -2.32
C VAL A 123 -8.55 6.16 -1.27
N TYR A 124 -7.33 5.79 -1.62
CA TYR A 124 -6.16 6.06 -0.81
C TYR A 124 -5.87 7.55 -0.80
N CYS A 125 -5.46 8.08 0.36
CA CYS A 125 -5.20 9.51 0.49
C CYS A 125 -3.83 9.84 -0.14
N PRO A 126 -3.80 10.59 -1.27
CA PRO A 126 -2.55 10.87 -1.97
C PRO A 126 -1.67 11.88 -1.22
N ASP A 127 -2.25 12.73 -0.37
CA ASP A 127 -1.49 13.76 0.37
C ASP A 127 -0.54 13.18 1.43
N CYS A 128 -0.77 11.94 1.85
CA CYS A 128 -0.01 11.28 2.92
C CYS A 128 0.46 9.89 2.54
N ASP A 129 0.39 9.51 1.26
CA ASP A 129 0.75 8.16 0.79
C ASP A 129 0.10 7.05 1.62
N SER A 130 -1.16 7.25 2.01
CA SER A 130 -1.89 6.39 2.94
C SER A 130 -1.32 6.17 4.35
N LEU A 131 -0.26 6.89 4.73
CA LEU A 131 0.32 6.79 6.06
C LEU A 131 -0.58 7.38 7.16
N GLY A 132 -1.45 8.31 6.78
CA GLY A 132 -2.32 9.05 7.71
C GLY A 132 -1.65 10.28 8.35
N TRP A 133 -0.39 10.53 8.04
CA TRP A 133 0.38 11.66 8.55
C TRP A 133 1.24 12.25 7.45
N THR A 134 1.61 13.52 7.60
CA THR A 134 2.50 14.22 6.69
C THR A 134 3.63 14.87 7.47
N VAL A 135 4.78 15.05 6.82
CA VAL A 135 5.90 15.83 7.36
C VAL A 135 5.89 17.17 6.64
N THR A 136 5.52 18.23 7.34
CA THR A 136 5.61 19.60 6.84
C THR A 136 6.97 20.18 7.23
N GLY A 137 7.93 20.16 6.30
CA GLY A 137 9.27 20.73 6.48
C GLY A 137 10.31 20.06 5.56
N PRO A 138 11.43 20.74 5.22
CA PRO A 138 12.52 20.10 4.49
C PRO A 138 13.11 18.96 5.33
N VAL A 139 13.41 17.84 4.66
CA VAL A 139 14.19 16.73 5.21
C VAL A 139 15.65 17.16 5.35
#